data_AF-A0A1S1LVA4-F1
#
_entry.id   AF-A0A1S1LVA4-F1
#
_cell.length_a   1.000
_cell.length_b   1.000
_cell.length_c   1.000
_cell.angle_alpha   90.00
_cell.angle_beta   90.00
_cell.angle_gamma   90.00
#
_symmetry.space_group_name_H-M   'P 1'
#
loop_
_entity.id
_entity.type
_entity.pdbx_description
1 polymer ?
#
loop_
_entity_poly.entity_id
_entity_poly.type
_entity_poly.pdbx_seq_one_letter_code
_entity_poly.pdbx_strand_id
1 'polypeptide(L)'
;MTTHYLKIDSHWYELLSDGIKTHEVRRGDRDFQKGDQIYFKVGSSERIVYRPWTITHVLHHWIGVADGYVVLSLEHPEKARREREYEARGRRNLKLRRSNAALRGVITRLRNQTGGQG
;
A
#
# COMPACT_ATOMS: atom_id res chain seq x y z
N MET A 1 -14.95 -14.66 -12.16
CA MET A 1 -14.83 -13.42 -11.37
C MET A 1 -16.12 -13.25 -10.61
N THR A 2 -16.04 -13.44 -9.30
CA THR A 2 -17.16 -13.38 -8.35
C THR A 2 -16.95 -12.21 -7.39
N THR A 3 -18.05 -11.61 -6.92
CA THR A 3 -18.03 -10.53 -5.95
C THR A 3 -18.44 -11.04 -4.58
N HIS A 4 -17.59 -10.80 -3.57
CA HIS A 4 -17.77 -11.23 -2.20
C HIS A 4 -18.01 -10.02 -1.29
N TYR A 5 -19.04 -10.08 -0.46
CA TYR A 5 -19.31 -9.05 0.56
C TYR A 5 -18.90 -9.57 1.93
N LEU A 6 -17.77 -9.10 2.45
CA LEU A 6 -17.16 -9.63 3.66
C LEU A 6 -17.14 -8.58 4.77
N LYS A 7 -17.47 -9.01 5.99
CA LYS A 7 -17.27 -8.18 7.17
C LYS A 7 -15.79 -8.13 7.54
N ILE A 8 -15.37 -6.98 8.04
CA ILE A 8 -14.03 -6.77 8.58
C ILE A 8 -14.12 -5.75 9.73
N ASP A 9 -13.33 -5.96 10.77
CA ASP A 9 -13.19 -4.99 11.85
C ASP A 9 -12.48 -3.72 11.33
N SER A 10 -12.80 -2.57 11.93
CA SER A 10 -12.21 -1.28 11.54
C SER A 10 -10.69 -1.29 11.65
N HIS A 11 -10.12 -1.89 12.70
CA HIS A 11 -8.68 -1.95 12.90
C HIS A 11 -7.97 -2.67 11.73
N TRP A 12 -8.48 -3.83 11.32
CA TRP A 12 -7.88 -4.59 10.22
C TRP A 12 -8.08 -3.92 8.86
N TYR A 13 -9.23 -3.27 8.66
CA TYR A 13 -9.50 -2.51 7.45
C TYR A 13 -8.57 -1.31 7.31
N GLU A 14 -8.28 -0.59 8.40
CA GLU A 14 -7.32 0.51 8.42
C GLU A 14 -5.92 0.03 8.04
N LEU A 15 -5.44 -1.08 8.61
CA LEU A 15 -4.15 -1.65 8.25
C LEU A 15 -4.07 -2.09 6.78
N LEU A 16 -5.16 -2.65 6.22
CA LEU A 16 -5.26 -2.94 4.79
C LEU A 16 -5.19 -1.64 3.99
N SER A 17 -6.05 -0.67 4.33
CA SER A 17 -6.12 0.63 3.68
C SER A 17 -4.75 1.30 3.68
N ASP A 18 -4.00 1.31 4.78
CA ASP A 18 -2.67 1.93 4.84
C ASP A 18 -1.59 1.13 4.08
N GLY A 19 -1.90 -0.09 3.64
CA GLY A 19 -0.98 -0.97 2.93
C GLY A 19 0.03 -1.67 3.86
N ILE A 20 -0.16 -1.57 5.18
CA ILE A 20 0.62 -2.29 6.19
C ILE A 20 0.27 -3.78 6.12
N LYS A 21 -1.03 -4.08 5.99
CA LYS A 21 -1.55 -5.41 5.72
C LYS A 21 -1.89 -5.51 4.23
N THR A 22 -1.59 -6.66 3.63
CA THR A 22 -1.78 -6.90 2.18
C THR A 22 -2.54 -8.19 1.87
N HIS A 23 -3.03 -8.87 2.90
CA HIS A 23 -3.70 -10.16 2.77
C HIS A 23 -4.78 -10.32 3.82
N GLU A 24 -5.77 -11.18 3.57
CA GLU A 24 -6.81 -11.59 4.50
C GLU A 24 -6.73 -13.08 4.78
N VAL A 25 -7.07 -13.51 6.00
CA VAL A 25 -7.22 -14.93 6.34
C VAL A 25 -8.70 -15.22 6.48
N ARG A 26 -9.21 -16.22 5.74
CA ARG A 26 -10.64 -16.54 5.69
C ARG A 26 -10.85 -18.05 5.67
N ARG A 27 -12.04 -18.51 6.08
CA ARG A 27 -12.47 -19.87 5.77
C ARG A 27 -12.60 -20.02 4.26
N GLY A 28 -12.14 -21.14 3.70
CA GLY A 28 -12.23 -21.47 2.28
C GLY A 28 -13.61 -21.98 1.85
N ASP A 29 -14.68 -21.43 2.44
CA ASP A 29 -16.08 -21.89 2.28
C ASP A 29 -16.82 -21.22 1.11
N ARG A 30 -16.14 -20.36 0.35
CA ARG A 30 -16.72 -19.53 -0.73
C ARG A 30 -16.05 -19.72 -2.09
N ASP A 31 -15.19 -20.73 -2.21
CA ASP A 31 -14.41 -21.00 -3.43
C ASP A 31 -13.72 -19.74 -3.98
N PHE A 32 -12.95 -19.06 -3.13
CA PHE A 32 -12.27 -17.83 -3.53
C PHE A 32 -11.29 -18.08 -4.68
N GLN A 33 -11.36 -17.26 -5.72
CA GLN A 33 -10.49 -17.36 -6.88
C GLN A 33 -9.68 -16.09 -7.11
N LYS A 34 -8.51 -16.24 -7.75
CA LYS A 34 -7.76 -15.09 -8.28
C LYS A 34 -8.65 -14.31 -9.26
N GLY A 35 -8.65 -12.99 -9.13
CA GLY A 35 -9.46 -12.07 -9.92
C GLY A 35 -10.82 -11.76 -9.32
N ASP A 36 -11.25 -12.49 -8.28
CA ASP A 36 -12.46 -12.14 -7.54
C ASP A 36 -12.33 -10.80 -6.82
N GLN A 37 -13.48 -10.17 -6.54
CA GLN A 37 -13.55 -8.88 -5.88
C GLN A 37 -14.14 -9.02 -4.48
N ILE A 38 -13.58 -8.27 -3.53
CA ILE A 38 -14.08 -8.17 -2.16
C ILE A 38 -14.55 -6.74 -1.91
N TYR A 39 -15.79 -6.62 -1.46
CA TYR A 39 -16.33 -5.40 -0.86
C TYR A 39 -16.41 -5.60 0.66
N PHE A 40 -15.74 -4.72 1.39
CA PHE A 40 -15.72 -4.79 2.84
C PHE A 40 -16.90 -4.05 3.46
N LYS A 41 -17.51 -4.69 4.46
CA LYS A 41 -18.44 -4.08 5.44
C LYS A 41 -17.66 -3.80 6.71
N VAL A 42 -17.48 -2.53 7.06
CA VAL A 42 -16.50 -2.11 8.09
C VAL A 42 -17.20 -1.68 9.38
N GLY A 43 -16.67 -2.17 10.51
CA GLY A 43 -17.08 -1.78 11.87
C GLY A 43 -18.48 -2.28 12.27
N SER A 44 -18.95 -1.85 13.43
CA SER A 44 -20.23 -2.27 14.01
C SER A 44 -21.46 -1.88 13.18
N SER A 45 -21.35 -0.79 12.41
CA SER A 45 -22.40 -0.35 11.49
C SER A 45 -22.45 -1.16 10.19
N GLU A 46 -21.45 -2.01 9.92
CA GLU A 46 -21.30 -2.81 8.70
C GLU A 46 -21.47 -2.01 7.40
N ARG A 47 -21.12 -0.72 7.44
CA ARG A 47 -21.22 0.15 6.27
C ARG A 47 -20.35 -0.42 5.15
N ILE A 48 -20.96 -0.62 3.99
CA ILE A 48 -20.24 -1.08 2.80
C ILE A 48 -19.30 0.03 2.35
N VAL A 49 -18.02 -0.31 2.20
CA VAL A 49 -17.06 0.53 1.50
C VAL A 49 -17.11 0.17 0.02
N TYR A 50 -17.58 1.11 -0.81
CA TYR A 50 -17.77 0.94 -2.26
C TYR A 50 -16.46 1.01 -3.07
N ARG A 51 -15.39 0.36 -2.57
CA ARG A 51 -14.11 0.22 -3.30
C ARG A 51 -13.73 -1.26 -3.33
N PRO A 52 -13.75 -1.92 -4.51
CA PRO A 52 -13.45 -3.34 -4.61
C PRO A 52 -11.96 -3.61 -4.44
N TRP A 53 -11.64 -4.61 -3.62
CA TRP A 53 -10.30 -5.17 -3.51
C TRP A 53 -10.21 -6.42 -4.39
N THR A 54 -9.15 -6.54 -5.19
CA THR A 54 -8.98 -7.71 -6.07
C THR A 54 -8.14 -8.76 -5.38
N ILE A 55 -8.60 -10.02 -5.39
CA ILE A 55 -7.80 -11.16 -4.96
C ILE A 55 -6.74 -11.43 -6.03
N THR A 56 -5.47 -11.30 -5.69
CA THR A 56 -4.35 -11.54 -6.61
C THR A 56 -3.79 -12.94 -6.49
N HIS A 57 -3.94 -13.55 -5.31
CA HIS A 57 -3.49 -14.90 -5.01
C HIS A 57 -4.35 -15.52 -3.90
N VAL A 58 -4.54 -16.84 -3.98
CA VAL A 58 -5.22 -17.64 -2.96
C VAL A 58 -4.27 -18.76 -2.56
N LEU A 59 -3.82 -18.74 -1.30
CA LEU A 59 -2.94 -19.76 -0.74
C LEU A 59 -3.77 -20.79 0.01
N HIS A 60 -3.72 -22.03 -0.45
CA HIS A 60 -4.35 -23.20 0.16
C HIS A 60 -3.30 -24.10 0.81
N HIS A 61 -3.70 -24.82 1.87
CA HIS A 61 -2.96 -25.95 2.45
C HIS A 61 -1.46 -25.67 2.66
N TRP A 62 -1.16 -24.60 3.39
CA TRP A 62 0.22 -24.20 3.70
C TRP A 62 0.54 -24.35 5.19
N ILE A 63 1.81 -24.62 5.50
CA ILE A 63 2.26 -24.72 6.90
C ILE A 63 1.97 -23.42 7.66
N GLY A 64 1.38 -23.55 8.84
CA GLY A 64 0.96 -22.41 9.68
C GLY A 64 -0.41 -21.82 9.34
N VAL A 65 -1.12 -22.37 8.35
CA VAL A 65 -2.53 -22.05 8.08
C VAL A 65 -3.38 -23.23 8.57
N ALA A 66 -4.39 -22.95 9.40
CA ALA A 66 -5.29 -23.98 9.91
C ALA A 66 -6.13 -24.62 8.78
N ASP A 67 -6.49 -25.88 8.94
CA ASP A 67 -7.32 -26.60 7.97
C ASP A 67 -8.65 -25.89 7.70
N GLY A 68 -9.02 -25.83 6.42
CA GLY A 68 -10.21 -25.13 5.95
C GLY A 68 -10.08 -23.60 5.90
N TYR A 69 -8.90 -23.04 6.21
CA TYR A 69 -8.59 -21.63 6.00
C TYR A 69 -7.71 -21.41 4.77
N VAL A 70 -7.83 -20.21 4.20
CA VAL A 70 -7.05 -19.72 3.06
C VAL A 70 -6.51 -18.33 3.37
N VAL A 71 -5.42 -17.98 2.70
CA VAL A 71 -4.87 -16.62 2.72
C VAL A 71 -5.11 -15.98 1.35
N LEU A 72 -5.77 -14.83 1.36
CA LEU A 72 -6.13 -14.06 0.17
C LEU A 72 -5.18 -12.87 0.07
N SER A 73 -4.27 -12.85 -0.90
CA SER A 73 -3.51 -11.63 -1.19
C SER A 73 -4.42 -10.63 -1.90
N LEU A 74 -4.41 -9.38 -1.44
CA LEU A 74 -5.32 -8.35 -1.92
C LEU A 74 -4.57 -7.19 -2.58
N GLU A 75 -5.09 -6.74 -3.70
CA GLU A 75 -4.64 -5.51 -4.34
C GLU A 75 -5.44 -4.32 -3.86
N HIS A 76 -4.74 -3.26 -3.45
CA HIS A 76 -5.36 -2.02 -3.01
C HIS A 76 -6.15 -1.36 -4.15
N PRO A 77 -7.41 -0.93 -3.95
CA PRO A 77 -8.26 -0.34 -5.00
C PRO A 77 -7.61 0.88 -5.70
N GLU A 78 -6.75 1.58 -4.97
CA GLU A 78 -6.05 2.78 -5.43
C GLU A 78 -4.57 2.54 -5.77
N LYS A 79 -4.15 1.29 -5.99
CA LYS A 79 -2.74 0.94 -6.28
C LYS A 79 -2.14 1.85 -7.36
N ALA A 80 -2.80 1.98 -8.51
CA ALA A 80 -2.32 2.82 -9.61
C ALA A 80 -2.19 4.31 -9.22
N ARG A 81 -3.07 4.82 -8.33
CA ARG A 81 -2.94 6.20 -7.83
C ARG A 81 -1.74 6.32 -6.89
N ARG A 82 -1.58 5.37 -5.96
CA ARG A 82 -0.45 5.34 -5.02
C ARG A 82 0.89 5.27 -5.74
N GLU A 83 1.02 4.39 -6.73
CA GLU A 83 2.24 4.25 -7.53
C GLU A 83 2.62 5.59 -8.19
N ARG A 84 1.65 6.28 -8.82
CA ARG A 84 1.87 7.63 -9.38
C ARG A 84 2.30 8.66 -8.34
N GLU A 85 1.67 8.67 -7.17
CA GLU A 85 2.01 9.59 -6.08
C GLU A 85 3.43 9.34 -5.54
N TYR A 86 3.82 8.07 -5.36
CA TYR A 86 5.17 7.68 -4.93
C TYR A 86 6.23 8.11 -5.95
N GLU A 87 6.00 7.86 -7.25
CA GLU A 87 6.89 8.33 -8.31
C GLU A 87 7.03 9.85 -8.31
N ALA A 88 5.91 10.58 -8.22
CA ALA A 88 5.92 12.04 -8.19
C ALA A 88 6.66 12.59 -6.98
N ARG A 89 6.52 11.94 -5.80
CA ARG A 89 7.27 12.29 -4.59
C ARG A 89 8.76 11.99 -4.76
N GLY A 90 9.12 10.84 -5.32
CA GLY A 90 10.49 10.47 -5.63
C GLY A 90 11.19 11.49 -6.54
N ARG A 91 10.52 11.90 -7.63
CA ARG A 91 11.02 12.93 -8.56
C ARG A 91 11.23 14.28 -7.85
N ARG A 92 10.28 14.70 -7.01
CA ARG A 92 10.40 15.94 -6.21
C ARG A 92 11.60 15.90 -5.26
N ASN A 93 11.76 14.81 -4.51
CA ASN A 93 12.87 14.62 -3.59
C ASN A 93 14.23 14.63 -4.31
N LEU A 94 14.32 14.00 -5.48
CA LEU A 94 15.54 14.02 -6.29
C LEU A 94 15.88 15.45 -6.76
N LYS A 95 14.88 16.21 -7.22
CA LYS A 95 15.07 17.61 -7.62
C LYS A 95 15.57 18.47 -6.45
N LEU A 96 14.96 18.33 -5.27
CA LEU A 96 15.38 19.01 -4.05
C LEU A 96 16.83 18.66 -3.66
N ARG A 97 17.19 17.37 -3.70
CA ARG A 97 18.56 16.91 -3.42
C ARG A 97 19.59 17.53 -4.37
N ARG A 98 19.30 17.56 -5.67
CA ARG A 98 20.17 18.20 -6.68
C ARG A 98 20.32 19.70 -6.44
N SER A 99 19.22 20.40 -6.16
CA SER A 99 19.23 21.84 -5.84
C SER A 99 20.08 22.12 -4.60
N ASN A 100 19.89 21.35 -3.53
CA ASN A 100 20.65 21.52 -2.29
C ASN A 100 22.14 21.25 -2.48
N ALA A 101 22.50 20.24 -3.29
CA ALA A 101 23.90 19.97 -3.63
C ALA A 101 24.54 21.14 -4.39
N ALA A 102 23.83 21.71 -5.37
CA ALA A 102 24.29 22.88 -6.13
C ALA A 102 24.50 24.11 -5.23
N LEU A 103 23.54 24.39 -4.33
CA LEU A 103 23.64 25.49 -3.37
C LEU A 103 24.83 25.32 -2.42
N ARG A 104 25.06 24.10 -1.90
CA ARG A 104 26.24 23.79 -1.08
C ARG A 104 27.54 24.07 -1.85
N GLY A 105 27.62 23.68 -3.11
CA GLY A 105 28.77 23.97 -3.96
C GLY A 105 29.02 25.48 -4.15
N VAL A 106 27.96 26.26 -4.32
CA VAL A 106 28.05 27.74 -4.38
C VAL A 106 28.56 28.32 -3.06
N ILE A 107 27.98 27.89 -1.93
CA ILE A 107 28.38 28.35 -0.59
C ILE A 107 29.86 28.04 -0.34
N THR A 108 30.33 26.84 -0.68
CA THR A 108 31.74 26.48 -0.53
C THR A 108 32.66 27.39 -1.34
N ARG A 109 32.31 27.69 -2.61
CA ARG A 109 33.11 28.61 -3.44
C ARG A 109 33.16 30.01 -2.86
N LEU A 110 32.03 30.56 -2.44
CA LEU A 110 31.96 31.90 -1.85
C LEU A 110 32.79 31.99 -0.55
N ARG A 111 32.70 30.97 0.31
CA ARG A 111 33.49 30.89 1.54
C ARG A 111 35.01 30.91 1.26
N ASN A 112 35.44 30.20 0.23
CA ASN A 112 36.86 30.17 -0.15
C ASN A 112 37.33 31.52 -0.72
N GLN A 113 36.45 32.29 -1.36
CA GLN A 113 36.77 33.62 -1.89
C GLN A 113 36.83 34.69 -0.79
N THR A 114 35.98 34.60 0.23
CA THR A 114 35.95 35.59 1.33
C THR A 114 36.91 35.24 2.47
N GLY A 115 37.24 33.96 2.67
CA GLY A 115 38.20 33.51 3.69
C GLY A 115 39.68 33.61 3.31
N GLY A 116 40.00 33.99 2.06
CA GLY A 116 41.37 34.19 1.57
C GLY A 116 41.89 35.63 1.71
N GLN A 117 41.14 36.51 2.38
CA GLN A 117 41.60 37.86 2.75
C GLN A 117 42.01 37.84 4.22
N GLY A 118 43.23 37.37 4.49
CA GLY A 118 43.88 37.36 5.79
C GLY A 118 45.38 37.23 5.59
#